data_AF-A0A133S358-F1
#
_entry.id   AF-A0A133S358-F1
#
_cell.length_a   1.000
_cell.length_b   1.000
_cell.length_c   1.000
_cell.angle_alpha   90.00
_cell.angle_beta   90.00
_cell.angle_gamma   90.00
#
_symmetry.space_group_name_H-M   'P 1'
#
loop_
_entity.id
_entity.type
_entity.pdbx_description
1 polymer ?
#
loop_
_entity_poly.entity_id
_entity_poly.type
_entity_poly.pdbx_seq_one_letter_code
_entity_poly.pdbx_strand_id
1 'polypeptide(L)'
;MAITILLSLIGIGLSSIVTIPSRHELNRSTEEVVLAIKKVQLWAMLGHRDDRMAQGEFILKKHSYSIQEGLMQHHVEIELPEHIESAHTMKRVYFSAYGLPYDGTEFILQDLQTGATNRIWISVQTGRIRWESL
;
A
#
# COMPACT_ATOMS: atom_id res chain seq x y z
N MET A 1 -47.24 -6.81 17.89
CA MET A 1 -46.02 -6.05 18.26
C MET A 1 -44.76 -6.89 18.43
N ALA A 2 -44.82 -8.23 18.51
CA ALA A 2 -43.60 -9.06 18.62
C ALA A 2 -42.87 -9.27 17.27
N ILE A 3 -43.60 -9.34 16.16
CA ILE A 3 -43.05 -9.62 14.82
C ILE A 3 -42.15 -8.47 14.31
N THR A 4 -42.50 -7.23 14.64
CA THR A 4 -41.75 -6.04 14.20
C THR A 4 -40.39 -5.91 14.88
N ILE A 5 -40.24 -6.43 16.11
CA ILE A 5 -38.98 -6.42 16.87
C ILE A 5 -38.04 -7.53 16.37
N LEU A 6 -38.59 -8.65 15.89
CA LEU A 6 -37.78 -9.75 15.34
C LEU A 6 -37.12 -9.36 14.00
N LEU A 7 -37.83 -8.60 13.16
CA LEU A 7 -37.30 -8.08 11.89
C LEU A 7 -36.22 -7.01 12.08
N SER A 8 -36.30 -6.18 13.13
CA SER A 8 -35.26 -5.19 13.42
C SER A 8 -33.96 -5.83 13.93
N LEU A 9 -34.03 -6.94 14.68
CA LEU A 9 -32.84 -7.66 15.15
C LEU A 9 -32.08 -8.35 14.00
N ILE A 10 -32.78 -8.85 12.98
CA ILE A 10 -32.14 -9.51 11.83
C ILE A 10 -31.41 -8.48 10.93
N GLY A 11 -31.92 -7.24 10.85
CA GLY A 11 -31.29 -6.17 10.07
C GLY A 11 -29.97 -5.65 10.64
N ILE A 12 -29.79 -5.72 11.97
CA ILE A 12 -28.58 -5.24 12.65
C ILE A 12 -27.45 -6.29 12.56
N GLY A 13 -27.79 -7.57 12.43
CA GLY A 13 -26.81 -8.66 12.32
C GLY A 13 -26.12 -8.76 10.95
N LEU A 14 -26.79 -8.36 9.86
CA LEU A 14 -26.25 -8.47 8.49
C LEU A 14 -25.28 -7.34 8.12
N SER A 15 -25.38 -6.18 8.77
CA SER A 15 -24.53 -5.02 8.50
C SER A 15 -23.13 -5.14 9.12
N SER A 16 -22.92 -6.08 10.04
CA SER A 16 -21.67 -6.23 10.80
C SER A 16 -20.69 -7.25 10.20
N ILE A 17 -21.12 -8.06 9.22
CA ILE A 17 -20.31 -9.19 8.71
C ILE A 17 -19.50 -8.82 7.46
N VAL A 18 -19.91 -7.78 6.71
CA VAL A 18 -19.22 -7.36 5.48
C VAL A 18 -17.98 -6.49 5.77
N THR A 19 -17.90 -5.84 6.94
CA THR A 19 -16.87 -4.81 7.23
C THR A 19 -15.54 -5.34 7.78
N ILE A 20 -15.53 -6.49 8.44
CA ILE A 20 -14.32 -7.02 9.13
C ILE A 20 -13.32 -7.68 8.15
N PRO A 21 -13.74 -8.48 7.14
CA PRO A 21 -12.81 -9.11 6.21
C PRO A 21 -12.06 -8.09 5.34
N SER A 22 -12.79 -7.10 4.81
CA SER A 22 -12.26 -6.09 3.89
C SER A 22 -11.21 -5.18 4.57
N ARG A 23 -11.45 -4.71 5.81
CA ARG A 23 -10.44 -3.90 6.53
C ARG A 23 -9.18 -4.69 6.85
N HIS A 24 -9.32 -5.98 7.16
CA HIS A 24 -8.16 -6.86 7.40
C HIS A 24 -7.33 -7.04 6.13
N GLU A 25 -7.97 -7.24 4.99
CA GLU A 25 -7.29 -7.40 3.70
C GLU A 25 -6.62 -6.10 3.25
N LEU A 26 -7.31 -4.96 3.37
CA LEU A 26 -6.72 -3.63 3.12
C LEU A 26 -5.48 -3.39 3.97
N ASN A 27 -5.54 -3.72 5.27
CA ASN A 27 -4.39 -3.59 6.17
C ASN A 27 -3.24 -4.51 5.79
N ARG A 28 -3.53 -5.76 5.38
CA ARG A 28 -2.52 -6.71 4.90
C ARG A 28 -1.84 -6.20 3.63
N SER A 29 -2.61 -5.79 2.62
CA SER A 29 -2.05 -5.22 1.38
C SER A 29 -1.24 -3.96 1.66
N THR A 30 -1.68 -3.14 2.61
CA THR A 30 -0.92 -1.95 3.05
C THR A 30 0.41 -2.34 3.69
N GLU A 31 0.42 -3.36 4.54
CA GLU A 31 1.65 -3.86 5.16
C GLU A 31 2.63 -4.39 4.11
N GLU A 32 2.16 -5.16 3.13
CA GLU A 32 2.96 -5.67 2.01
C GLU A 32 3.58 -4.53 1.19
N VAL A 33 2.79 -3.51 0.84
CA VAL A 33 3.29 -2.31 0.15
C VAL A 33 4.34 -1.58 1.01
N VAL A 34 4.10 -1.41 2.32
CA VAL A 34 5.06 -0.78 3.24
C VAL A 34 6.36 -1.59 3.31
N LEU A 35 6.28 -2.92 3.34
CA LEU A 35 7.46 -3.80 3.31
C LEU A 35 8.24 -3.67 2.00
N ALA A 36 7.54 -3.58 0.87
CA ALA A 36 8.16 -3.35 -0.43
C ALA A 36 8.91 -2.00 -0.49
N ILE A 37 8.30 -0.92 0.01
CA ILE A 37 8.94 0.40 0.10
C ILE A 37 10.18 0.34 1.02
N LYS A 38 10.06 -0.30 2.19
CA LYS A 38 11.19 -0.48 3.13
C LYS A 38 12.34 -1.28 2.52
N LYS A 39 12.03 -2.29 1.70
CA LYS A 39 13.04 -3.08 0.99
C LYS A 39 13.84 -2.19 0.03
N VAL A 40 13.18 -1.34 -0.75
CA VAL A 40 13.85 -0.38 -1.65
C VAL A 40 14.69 0.64 -0.87
N GLN A 41 14.18 1.14 0.26
CA GLN A 41 14.93 2.02 1.15
C GLN A 41 16.22 1.35 1.67
N LEU A 42 16.11 0.12 2.17
CA LEU A 42 17.25 -0.64 2.67
C LEU A 42 18.30 -0.87 1.58
N TRP A 43 17.87 -1.24 0.37
CA TRP A 43 18.77 -1.41 -0.76
C TRP A 43 19.54 -0.14 -1.10
N ALA A 44 18.87 1.02 -1.09
CA ALA A 44 19.54 2.29 -1.32
C ALA A 44 20.64 2.55 -0.28
N MET A 45 20.35 2.27 0.99
CA MET A 45 21.27 2.45 2.13
C MET A 45 22.45 1.47 2.12
N LEU A 46 22.25 0.25 1.60
CA LEU A 46 23.30 -0.74 1.42
C LEU A 46 24.15 -0.51 0.16
N GLY A 47 23.85 0.52 -0.63
CA GLY A 47 24.54 0.78 -1.89
C GLY A 47 24.23 -0.25 -2.98
N HIS A 48 23.13 -1.00 -2.86
CA HIS A 48 22.70 -1.94 -3.90
C HIS A 48 22.32 -1.17 -5.17
N ARG A 49 22.87 -1.59 -6.31
CA ARG A 49 22.68 -0.99 -7.63
C ARG A 49 22.62 -2.10 -8.68
N ASP A 50 21.93 -1.84 -9.79
CA ASP A 50 21.97 -2.73 -10.96
C ASP A 50 23.35 -2.64 -11.66
N ASP A 51 23.54 -3.43 -12.71
CA ASP A 51 24.77 -3.45 -13.52
C ASP A 51 25.10 -2.10 -14.19
N ARG A 52 24.13 -1.17 -14.26
CA ARG A 52 24.26 0.18 -14.81
C ARG A 52 24.38 1.25 -13.72
N MET A 53 24.58 0.86 -12.47
CA MET A 53 24.64 1.73 -11.29
C MET A 53 23.32 2.48 -10.99
N ALA A 54 22.20 2.04 -11.56
CA ALA A 54 20.88 2.60 -11.28
C ALA A 54 20.37 2.14 -9.91
N GLN A 55 19.70 3.05 -9.21
CA GLN A 55 19.07 2.79 -7.93
C GLN A 55 17.76 2.01 -8.09
N GLY A 56 17.39 1.25 -7.06
CA GLY A 56 16.09 0.62 -7.01
C GLY A 56 14.96 1.65 -6.80
N GLU A 57 13.80 1.39 -7.38
CA GLU A 57 12.58 2.17 -7.15
C GLU A 57 11.37 1.28 -6.84
N PHE A 58 10.48 1.80 -6.00
CA PHE A 58 9.15 1.24 -5.79
C PHE A 58 8.15 2.01 -6.64
N ILE A 59 7.23 1.29 -7.29
CA ILE A 59 6.17 1.87 -8.12
C ILE A 59 4.83 1.27 -7.72
N LEU A 60 3.89 2.12 -7.35
CA LEU A 60 2.49 1.77 -7.14
C LEU A 60 1.68 2.26 -8.33
N LYS A 61 1.06 1.34 -9.07
CA LYS A 61 0.07 1.62 -10.12
C LYS A 61 -1.33 1.51 -9.52
N LYS A 62 -2.35 1.69 -10.37
CA LYS A 62 -3.76 1.64 -9.96
C LYS A 62 -4.14 0.33 -9.26
N HIS A 63 -3.74 -0.82 -9.82
CA HIS A 63 -4.15 -2.14 -9.33
C HIS A 63 -2.98 -3.07 -8.99
N SER A 64 -1.75 -2.57 -9.04
CA SER A 64 -0.54 -3.37 -8.87
C SER A 64 0.60 -2.54 -8.31
N TYR A 65 1.64 -3.19 -7.82
CA TYR A 65 2.91 -2.56 -7.50
C TYR A 65 4.09 -3.38 -7.97
N SER A 66 5.26 -2.75 -8.06
CA SER A 66 6.50 -3.42 -8.38
C SER A 66 7.68 -2.76 -7.71
N ILE A 67 8.76 -3.53 -7.62
CA ILE A 67 10.10 -3.03 -7.29
C ILE A 67 10.93 -3.20 -8.56
N GLN A 68 11.55 -2.11 -9.01
CA GLN A 68 12.51 -2.12 -10.11
C GLN A 68 13.92 -2.04 -9.56
N GLU A 69 14.75 -3.00 -9.92
CA GLU A 69 16.20 -2.95 -9.73
C GLU A 69 16.83 -2.30 -10.97
N GLY A 70 16.88 -0.97 -10.97
CA GLY A 70 17.49 -0.20 -12.06
C GLY A 70 16.77 -0.27 -13.41
N LEU A 71 17.50 -0.12 -14.52
CA LEU A 71 16.91 0.18 -15.83
C LEU A 71 16.30 -1.04 -16.54
N MET A 72 16.73 -2.27 -16.23
CA MET A 72 16.17 -3.52 -16.76
C MET A 72 16.75 -4.71 -15.98
N GLN A 73 15.88 -5.63 -15.47
CA GLN A 73 15.98 -7.11 -15.63
C GLN A 73 15.26 -7.94 -14.56
N HIS A 74 14.76 -7.36 -13.46
CA HIS A 74 13.83 -8.05 -12.55
C HIS A 74 12.65 -7.14 -12.20
N HIS A 75 11.52 -7.37 -12.85
CA HIS A 75 10.25 -6.70 -12.55
C HIS A 75 9.21 -7.78 -12.24
N VAL A 76 9.03 -8.08 -10.97
CA VAL A 76 7.86 -8.83 -10.53
C VAL A 76 6.77 -7.81 -10.25
N GLU A 77 5.76 -7.80 -11.11
CA GLU A 77 4.53 -7.05 -10.85
C GLU A 77 3.66 -7.88 -9.91
N ILE A 78 3.25 -7.26 -8.81
CA ILE A 78 2.39 -7.87 -7.80
C ILE A 78 1.04 -7.19 -7.89
N GLU A 79 0.02 -7.95 -8.26
CA GLU A 79 -1.36 -7.47 -8.30
C GLU A 79 -1.89 -7.25 -6.89
N LEU A 80 -2.62 -6.15 -6.71
CA LEU A 80 -3.45 -5.93 -5.53
C LEU A 80 -4.70 -6.82 -5.61
N PRO A 81 -5.33 -7.15 -4.48
CA PRO A 81 -6.66 -7.78 -4.50
C PRO A 81 -7.65 -6.94 -5.33
N GLU A 82 -8.57 -7.58 -6.05
CA GLU A 82 -9.44 -6.91 -7.05
C GLU A 82 -10.25 -5.72 -6.51
N HIS A 83 -10.57 -5.72 -5.22
CA HIS A 83 -11.33 -4.66 -4.57
C HIS A 83 -10.44 -3.59 -3.92
N ILE A 84 -9.12 -3.72 -3.97
CA ILE A 84 -8.17 -2.76 -3.43
C ILE A 84 -7.45 -2.08 -4.59
N GLU A 85 -7.44 -0.75 -4.57
CA GLU A 85 -6.74 0.05 -5.56
C GLU A 85 -5.92 1.16 -4.92
N SER A 86 -4.95 1.65 -5.68
CA SER A 86 -4.30 2.92 -5.37
C SER A 86 -5.24 4.08 -5.70
N ALA A 87 -5.28 5.10 -4.83
CA ALA A 87 -5.95 6.36 -5.17
C ALA A 87 -5.20 7.12 -6.29
N HIS A 88 -3.96 6.75 -6.59
CA HIS A 88 -3.14 7.33 -7.65
C HIS A 88 -3.13 6.46 -8.91
N THR A 89 -3.08 7.08 -10.09
CA THR A 89 -2.88 6.34 -11.35
C THR A 89 -1.51 5.64 -11.37
N MET A 90 -0.47 6.35 -10.95
CA MET A 90 0.87 5.84 -10.75
C MET A 90 1.63 6.76 -9.80
N LYS A 91 2.38 6.18 -8.85
CA LYS A 91 3.26 6.92 -7.95
C LYS A 91 4.49 6.08 -7.65
N ARG A 92 5.65 6.71 -7.49
CA ARG A 92 6.92 6.01 -7.26
C ARG A 92 7.71 6.66 -6.13
N VAL A 93 8.59 5.88 -5.51
CA VAL A 93 9.61 6.38 -4.59
C VAL A 93 10.92 5.65 -4.80
N TYR A 94 12.01 6.39 -4.72
CA TYR A 94 13.37 5.90 -4.62
C TYR A 94 14.10 6.71 -3.54
N PHE A 95 15.19 6.16 -3.03
CA PHE A 95 15.82 6.66 -1.82
C PHE A 95 17.29 6.99 -2.04
N SER A 96 17.78 7.99 -1.32
CA SER A 96 19.21 8.28 -1.18
C SER A 96 19.92 7.19 -0.37
N ALA A 97 21.26 7.21 -0.39
CA ALA A 97 22.08 6.35 0.48
C ALA A 97 21.84 6.59 1.99
N TYR A 98 21.25 7.74 2.36
CA TYR A 98 20.85 8.03 3.75
C TYR A 98 19.42 7.57 4.08
N GLY A 99 18.74 6.89 3.15
CA GLY A 99 17.37 6.43 3.33
C GLY A 99 16.32 7.53 3.23
N LEU A 100 16.68 8.72 2.74
CA LEU A 100 15.73 9.83 2.52
C LEU A 100 15.06 9.67 1.15
N PRO A 101 13.72 9.87 1.04
CA PRO A 101 13.00 9.76 -0.22
C PRO A 101 13.31 10.96 -1.13
N TYR A 102 13.44 10.72 -2.43
CA TYR A 102 13.54 11.79 -3.43
C TYR A 102 12.18 12.21 -4.01
N ASP A 103 11.23 11.27 -4.09
CA ASP A 103 9.87 11.46 -4.63
C ASP A 103 8.88 10.60 -3.83
N GLY A 104 7.57 10.75 -4.04
CA GLY A 104 6.54 9.87 -3.49
C GLY A 104 6.56 9.78 -1.96
N THR A 105 6.18 10.86 -1.28
CA THR A 105 6.16 10.89 0.20
C THR A 105 4.86 10.37 0.81
N GLU A 106 3.90 9.99 -0.03
CA GLU A 106 2.57 9.55 0.37
C GLU A 106 2.04 8.53 -0.63
N PHE A 107 1.37 7.49 -0.17
CA PHE A 107 0.64 6.54 -1.00
C PHE A 107 -0.69 6.24 -0.33
N ILE A 108 -1.74 5.99 -1.10
CA ILE A 108 -3.08 5.72 -0.56
C ILE A 108 -3.61 4.46 -1.22
N LEU A 109 -3.94 3.47 -0.41
CA LEU A 109 -4.73 2.30 -0.83
C LEU A 109 -6.17 2.50 -0.38
N GLN A 110 -7.10 2.17 -1.25
CA GLN A 110 -8.53 2.27 -1.04
C GLN A 110 -9.18 0.93 -1.30
N ASP A 111 -10.11 0.56 -0.43
CA ASP A 111 -11.03 -0.53 -0.65
C ASP A 111 -12.30 -0.01 -1.33
N LEU A 112 -12.62 -0.54 -2.51
CA LEU A 112 -13.77 -0.16 -3.32
C LEU A 112 -15.11 -0.67 -2.78
N GLN A 113 -15.11 -1.75 -2.00
CA GLN A 113 -16.32 -2.32 -1.42
C GLN A 113 -16.78 -1.53 -0.19
N THR A 114 -15.84 -1.06 0.63
CA THR A 114 -16.15 -0.37 1.89
C THR A 114 -15.87 1.12 1.88
N GLY A 115 -15.09 1.62 0.91
CA GLY A 115 -14.61 3.00 0.88
C GLY A 115 -13.52 3.28 1.92
N ALA A 116 -13.05 2.28 2.66
CA ALA A 116 -11.97 2.43 3.62
C ALA A 116 -10.66 2.80 2.92
N THR A 117 -9.81 3.59 3.59
CA THR A 117 -8.52 3.98 3.03
C THR A 117 -7.41 3.82 4.05
N ASN A 118 -6.24 3.44 3.54
CA ASN A 118 -5.00 3.46 4.30
C ASN A 118 -4.02 4.40 3.62
N ARG A 119 -3.44 5.28 4.41
CA ARG A 119 -2.47 6.27 3.96
C ARG A 119 -1.08 5.91 4.48
N ILE A 120 -0.17 5.65 3.57
CA ILE A 120 1.25 5.43 3.83
C ILE A 120 1.97 6.76 3.64
N TRP A 121 2.82 7.15 4.58
CA TRP A 121 3.62 8.36 4.48
C TRP A 121 5.08 8.12 4.82
N ILE A 122 5.95 8.88 4.15
CA ILE A 122 7.40 8.80 4.28
C ILE A 122 7.93 10.17 4.69
N SER A 123 8.55 10.23 5.87
CA SER A 123 9.16 11.46 6.37
C SER A 123 10.34 11.87 5.48
N VAL A 124 10.27 13.06 4.86
CA VAL A 124 11.40 13.62 4.08
C VAL A 124 12.66 13.88 4.92
N GLN A 125 12.49 14.22 6.20
CA GLN A 125 13.60 14.53 7.11
C GLN A 125 14.31 13.29 7.67
N THR A 126 13.60 12.16 7.80
CA THR A 126 14.09 11.00 8.57
C THR A 126 14.03 9.69 7.80
N GLY A 127 13.41 9.67 6.61
CA GLY A 127 13.13 8.45 5.87
C GLY A 127 12.10 7.54 6.54
N ARG A 128 11.53 7.91 7.69
CA ARG A 128 10.61 7.03 8.43
C ARG A 128 9.33 6.77 7.63
N ILE A 129 9.07 5.49 7.36
CA ILE A 129 7.86 5.01 6.69
C ILE A 129 6.84 4.57 7.76
N ARG A 130 5.63 5.10 7.68
CA ARG A 130 4.49 4.78 8.55
C ARG A 130 3.22 4.72 7.71
N TRP A 131 2.18 4.13 8.28
CA TRP A 131 0.86 4.21 7.70
C TRP A 131 -0.19 4.44 8.79
N GLU A 132 -1.30 5.04 8.38
CA GLU A 132 -2.48 5.29 9.19
C GLU A 132 -3.72 4.79 8.46
N SER A 133 -4.68 4.34 9.25
CA SER A 133 -5.94 3.81 8.76
C SER A 133 -7.00 4.90 8.94
N LEU A 134 -7.67 5.28 7.85
CA LEU A 134 -8.62 6.39 7.82
C LEU A 134 -10.08 5.91 7.78
#